data_AF-A0A924XJ95-F1
#
_entry.id   AF-A0A924XJ95-F1
#
_cell.length_a   1.000
_cell.length_b   1.000
_cell.length_c   1.000
_cell.angle_alpha   90.00
_cell.angle_beta   90.00
_cell.angle_gamma   90.00
#
_symmetry.space_group_name_H-M   'P 1'
#
loop_
_entity.id
_entity.type
_entity.pdbx_description
1 polymer ?
#
loop_
_entity_poly.entity_id
_entity_poly.type
_entity_poly.pdbx_seq_one_letter_code
_entity_poly.pdbx_strand_id
1 'polypeptide(L)'
;MKRRNFLKLFGAATVATVAINENVFASRIAKKSCFVIGAGLAGLSAAYKLKKAGWRVTVLEARTRIGGRVFSHSFAENPKLICELGGEWVGASHERVQSLCREFQIKLQDHRFQASLLSDGKVSRPSQWRFSTQAETALKKFFSQMKNYTAAQNVKLDKLDWWTLLQKIGFTDDDLRLRDLMDSTDFGESIRDVSAFAAASEYAESSAENEMDFKMSGGNSRLPLEFAKRIGADSIRLDISVTSISQRAGIVTIKTANGETFKCDACICTVPTASLRKIEFEPELPQVQSAAAEKLIYARICKNSILFDERFWKDENFSLVTDLTSHYYFHSTQNQPDKQGILT
;
A
#
# COMPACT_ATOMS: atom_id res chain seq x y z
N MET A 1 -83.90 -26.46 -12.79
CA MET A 1 -83.05 -26.46 -14.01
C MET A 1 -81.89 -27.44 -13.87
N LYS A 2 -82.06 -28.60 -14.51
CA LYS A 2 -80.97 -29.42 -15.06
C LYS A 2 -80.26 -28.64 -16.18
N ARG A 3 -78.92 -28.78 -16.28
CA ARG A 3 -78.11 -28.88 -17.51
C ARG A 3 -76.66 -29.17 -17.06
N ARG A 4 -76.27 -30.44 -16.87
CA ARG A 4 -75.78 -31.39 -17.90
C ARG A 4 -74.60 -30.79 -18.67
N ASN A 5 -73.38 -31.21 -18.34
CA ASN A 5 -72.66 -32.34 -18.95
C ASN A 5 -72.04 -31.96 -20.30
N PHE A 6 -70.71 -32.04 -20.37
CA PHE A 6 -69.83 -32.35 -21.52
C PHE A 6 -68.45 -31.81 -21.11
N LEU A 7 -67.34 -32.52 -20.88
CA LEU A 7 -66.79 -33.84 -21.21
C LEU A 7 -65.62 -34.00 -20.22
N LYS A 8 -65.54 -35.00 -19.33
CA LYS A 8 -64.82 -36.28 -19.54
C LYS A 8 -63.98 -36.33 -20.81
N LEU A 9 -62.66 -36.25 -20.70
CA LEU A 9 -61.72 -36.99 -21.55
C LEU A 9 -60.32 -37.05 -20.92
N PHE A 10 -59.81 -38.29 -20.83
CA PHE A 10 -58.47 -38.74 -20.46
C PHE A 10 -58.03 -38.51 -19.00
N GLY A 11 -57.88 -39.52 -18.14
CA GLY A 11 -57.51 -40.92 -18.39
C GLY A 11 -55.98 -41.06 -18.30
N ALA A 12 -55.52 -41.54 -17.15
CA ALA A 12 -54.21 -42.15 -16.86
C ALA A 12 -53.01 -41.70 -17.72
N ALA A 13 -52.25 -40.74 -17.21
CA ALA A 13 -50.82 -40.66 -17.50
C ALA A 13 -50.08 -40.78 -16.17
N THR A 14 -49.44 -41.93 -15.97
CA THR A 14 -48.38 -42.12 -14.99
C THR A 14 -47.35 -41.01 -15.18
N VAL A 15 -47.33 -40.03 -14.29
CA VAL A 15 -46.20 -39.11 -14.17
C VAL A 15 -45.07 -39.94 -13.58
N ALA A 16 -44.26 -40.53 -14.45
CA ALA A 16 -42.91 -40.91 -14.10
C ALA A 16 -42.21 -39.60 -13.74
N THR A 17 -42.15 -39.30 -12.45
CA THR A 17 -41.21 -38.32 -11.89
C THR A 17 -39.83 -38.83 -12.25
N VAL A 18 -39.32 -38.38 -13.40
CA VAL A 18 -37.88 -38.35 -13.62
C VAL A 18 -37.38 -37.45 -12.51
N ALA A 19 -36.86 -38.05 -11.44
CA ALA A 19 -36.04 -37.35 -10.47
C ALA A 19 -34.80 -36.91 -11.24
N ILE A 20 -34.89 -35.73 -11.86
CA ILE A 20 -33.75 -35.04 -12.43
C ILE A 20 -32.92 -34.67 -11.21
N ASN A 21 -31.95 -35.53 -10.93
CA ASN A 21 -30.99 -35.33 -9.87
C ASN A 21 -30.31 -33.99 -10.16
N GLU A 22 -30.63 -32.93 -9.40
CA GLU A 22 -30.02 -31.60 -9.55
C GLU A 22 -28.48 -31.66 -9.47
N ASN A 23 -27.94 -32.75 -8.93
CA ASN A 23 -26.51 -33.05 -8.89
C ASN A 23 -25.86 -33.40 -10.24
N VAL A 24 -26.62 -33.62 -11.32
CA VAL A 24 -26.07 -33.99 -12.64
C VAL A 24 -25.87 -32.77 -13.55
N PHE A 25 -26.59 -31.66 -13.31
CA PHE A 25 -26.42 -30.40 -14.05
C PHE A 25 -25.48 -29.39 -13.39
N ALA A 26 -25.01 -29.67 -12.17
CA ALA A 26 -23.76 -29.11 -11.67
C ALA A 26 -22.58 -29.78 -12.38
N SER A 27 -22.53 -29.66 -13.72
CA SER A 27 -21.27 -29.81 -14.43
C SER A 27 -20.28 -28.93 -13.69
N ARG A 28 -19.25 -29.54 -13.13
CA ARG A 28 -18.15 -28.85 -12.46
C ARG A 28 -17.54 -27.90 -13.47
N ILE A 29 -18.05 -26.67 -13.58
CA ILE A 29 -17.30 -25.59 -14.20
C ILE A 29 -16.05 -25.50 -13.33
N ALA A 30 -14.93 -25.99 -13.86
CA ALA A 30 -13.67 -25.97 -13.15
C ALA A 30 -13.43 -24.53 -12.69
N LYS A 31 -13.23 -24.32 -11.38
CA LYS A 31 -13.00 -22.98 -10.84
C LYS A 31 -11.82 -22.35 -11.59
N LYS A 32 -12.05 -21.20 -12.22
CA LYS A 32 -10.98 -20.41 -12.84
C LYS A 32 -9.85 -20.22 -11.85
N SER A 33 -8.63 -20.30 -12.35
CA SER A 33 -7.41 -20.32 -11.56
C SER A 33 -6.56 -19.09 -11.81
N CYS A 34 -6.02 -18.52 -10.73
CA CYS A 34 -5.19 -17.33 -10.79
C CYS A 34 -3.96 -17.50 -9.91
N PHE A 35 -2.79 -17.15 -10.44
CA PHE A 35 -1.59 -16.96 -9.63
C PHE A 35 -1.37 -15.48 -9.36
N VAL A 36 -1.05 -15.14 -8.12
CA VAL A 36 -0.70 -13.78 -7.72
C VAL A 36 0.78 -13.75 -7.35
N ILE A 37 1.55 -12.88 -8.00
CA ILE A 37 2.99 -12.76 -7.77
C ILE A 37 3.24 -11.64 -6.76
N GLY A 38 3.76 -12.00 -5.59
CA GLY A 38 4.02 -11.15 -4.43
C GLY A 38 2.94 -11.27 -3.34
N ALA A 39 3.35 -11.54 -2.10
CA ALA A 39 2.50 -11.55 -0.90
C ALA A 39 2.65 -10.25 -0.08
N GLY A 40 2.81 -9.12 -0.75
CA GLY A 40 2.58 -7.79 -0.17
C GLY A 40 1.09 -7.48 -0.05
N LEU A 41 0.73 -6.33 0.53
CA LEU A 41 -0.69 -5.93 0.71
C LEU A 41 -1.50 -5.95 -0.60
N ALA A 42 -0.91 -5.51 -1.71
CA ALA A 42 -1.57 -5.51 -3.02
C ALA A 42 -1.93 -6.93 -3.48
N GLY A 43 -0.96 -7.85 -3.47
CA GLY A 43 -1.17 -9.24 -3.87
C GLY A 43 -2.10 -10.01 -2.93
N LEU A 44 -1.94 -9.82 -1.62
CA LEU A 44 -2.84 -10.42 -0.63
C LEU A 44 -4.29 -9.91 -0.78
N SER A 45 -4.48 -8.61 -0.99
CA SER A 45 -5.80 -8.03 -1.25
C SER A 45 -6.42 -8.56 -2.55
N ALA A 46 -5.64 -8.68 -3.63
CA ALA A 46 -6.08 -9.26 -4.88
C ALA A 46 -6.49 -10.73 -4.72
N ALA A 47 -5.66 -11.52 -4.05
CA ALA A 47 -5.93 -12.94 -3.78
C ALA A 47 -7.18 -13.13 -2.93
N TYR A 48 -7.36 -12.29 -1.90
CA TYR A 48 -8.54 -12.29 -1.05
C TYR A 48 -9.83 -12.01 -1.83
N LYS A 49 -9.84 -10.97 -2.68
CA LYS A 49 -10.99 -10.64 -3.53
C LYS A 49 -11.30 -11.74 -4.54
N LEU A 50 -10.29 -12.32 -5.18
CA LEU A 50 -10.46 -13.43 -6.13
C LEU A 50 -11.01 -14.69 -5.46
N LYS A 51 -10.51 -15.04 -4.26
CA LYS A 51 -11.05 -16.17 -3.46
C LYS A 51 -12.51 -15.96 -3.11
N LYS A 52 -12.89 -14.75 -2.65
CA LYS A 52 -14.30 -14.38 -2.41
C LYS A 52 -15.17 -14.50 -3.66
N ALA A 53 -14.61 -14.19 -4.84
CA ALA A 53 -15.27 -14.37 -6.13
C ALA A 53 -15.27 -15.84 -6.64
N GLY A 54 -14.81 -16.81 -5.85
CA GLY A 54 -14.88 -18.23 -6.18
C GLY A 54 -13.70 -18.77 -7.01
N TRP A 55 -12.64 -17.98 -7.23
CA TRP A 55 -11.45 -18.42 -7.98
C TRP A 55 -10.55 -19.34 -7.15
N ARG A 56 -9.85 -20.26 -7.83
CA ARG A 56 -8.74 -21.02 -7.27
C ARG A 56 -7.46 -20.17 -7.34
N VAL A 57 -7.07 -19.58 -6.21
CA VAL A 57 -5.93 -18.66 -6.16
C VAL A 57 -4.73 -19.29 -5.44
N THR A 58 -3.53 -19.07 -5.99
CA THR A 58 -2.24 -19.33 -5.31
C THR A 58 -1.41 -18.05 -5.35
N VAL A 59 -0.82 -17.67 -4.22
CA VAL A 59 0.11 -16.54 -4.11
C VAL A 59 1.53 -17.08 -4.05
N LEU A 60 2.42 -16.57 -4.90
CA LEU A 60 3.86 -16.89 -4.89
C LEU A 60 4.63 -15.71 -4.33
N GLU A 61 5.41 -15.92 -3.29
CA GLU A 61 6.23 -14.90 -2.63
C GLU A 61 7.69 -15.32 -2.61
N ALA A 62 8.55 -14.42 -3.05
CA ALA A 62 9.98 -14.67 -3.17
C ALA A 62 10.67 -14.79 -1.80
N ARG A 63 10.17 -14.09 -0.77
CA ARG A 63 10.74 -14.12 0.58
C ARG A 63 10.18 -15.29 1.39
N THR A 64 10.82 -15.52 2.52
CA THR A 64 10.35 -16.43 3.59
C THR A 64 9.24 -15.82 4.46
N ARG A 65 8.70 -14.65 4.09
CA ARG A 65 7.64 -13.95 4.83
C ARG A 65 6.68 -13.22 3.91
N ILE A 66 5.45 -13.06 4.38
CA ILE A 66 4.44 -12.18 3.77
C ILE A 66 4.60 -10.72 4.25
N GLY A 67 3.76 -9.83 3.71
CA GLY A 67 3.63 -8.43 4.13
C GLY A 67 4.39 -7.43 3.27
N GLY A 68 5.37 -7.88 2.49
CA GLY A 68 6.14 -7.02 1.58
C GLY A 68 6.85 -5.88 2.34
N ARG A 69 6.41 -4.65 2.10
CA ARG A 69 6.93 -3.41 2.74
C ARG A 69 6.34 -3.12 4.12
N VAL A 70 5.43 -3.97 4.62
CA VAL A 70 4.94 -3.90 6.00
C VAL A 70 5.73 -4.88 6.86
N PHE A 71 6.23 -4.42 8.01
CA PHE A 71 7.02 -5.23 8.93
C PHE A 71 6.99 -4.64 10.34
N SER A 72 6.22 -5.27 11.23
CA SER A 72 6.22 -4.99 12.66
C SER A 72 7.35 -5.73 13.36
N HIS A 73 7.98 -5.07 14.33
CA HIS A 73 9.11 -5.59 15.09
C HIS A 73 8.90 -5.38 16.59
N SER A 74 9.44 -6.30 17.38
CA SER A 74 9.54 -6.21 18.84
C SER A 74 10.92 -6.67 19.26
N PHE A 75 11.49 -5.95 20.22
CA PHE A 75 12.77 -6.27 20.84
C PHE A 75 12.61 -7.50 21.76
N ALA A 76 13.65 -8.32 21.88
CA ALA A 76 13.62 -9.50 22.75
C ALA A 76 13.50 -9.12 24.23
N GLU A 77 14.09 -7.99 24.60
CA GLU A 77 14.11 -7.38 25.93
C GLU A 77 12.71 -6.92 26.36
N ASN A 78 11.88 -6.46 25.42
CA ASN A 78 10.50 -6.09 25.68
C ASN A 78 9.57 -6.46 24.51
N PRO A 79 9.07 -7.70 24.47
CA PRO A 79 8.23 -8.18 23.37
C PRO A 79 6.81 -7.57 23.36
N LYS A 80 6.45 -6.79 24.38
CA LYS A 80 5.14 -6.10 24.44
C LYS A 80 5.13 -4.83 23.61
N LEU A 81 6.29 -4.21 23.43
CA LEU A 81 6.45 -3.01 22.62
C LEU A 81 6.65 -3.41 21.16
N ILE A 82 5.86 -2.79 20.28
CA ILE A 82 5.88 -3.03 18.85
C ILE A 82 6.18 -1.72 18.13
N CYS A 83 7.22 -1.70 17.30
CA CYS A 83 7.47 -0.64 16.33
C CYS A 83 7.31 -1.17 14.90
N GLU A 84 7.13 -0.26 13.95
CA GLU A 84 7.10 -0.63 12.53
C GLU A 84 8.44 -0.32 11.88
N LEU A 85 9.10 -1.34 11.32
CA LEU A 85 10.29 -1.18 10.48
C LEU A 85 9.93 -1.06 8.99
N GLY A 86 8.63 -1.15 8.67
CA GLY A 86 8.07 -0.91 7.34
C GLY A 86 7.02 0.20 7.34
N GLY A 87 6.03 0.07 6.47
CA GLY A 87 4.89 1.01 6.39
C GLY A 87 4.09 1.05 7.69
N GLU A 88 3.94 2.25 8.26
CA GLU A 88 3.41 2.45 9.61
C GLU A 88 2.04 3.16 9.65
N TRP A 89 1.81 4.14 8.78
CA TRP A 89 0.72 5.08 8.96
C TRP A 89 -0.52 4.77 8.12
N VAL A 90 -1.69 5.06 8.69
CA VAL A 90 -2.99 5.01 8.02
C VAL A 90 -3.66 6.37 8.18
N GLY A 91 -3.80 7.13 7.08
CA GLY A 91 -4.51 8.40 7.06
C GLY A 91 -6.03 8.24 7.14
N ALA A 92 -6.70 9.31 7.56
CA ALA A 92 -8.16 9.38 7.63
C ALA A 92 -8.85 9.23 6.26
N SER A 93 -8.19 9.57 5.16
CA SER A 93 -8.69 9.33 3.79
C SER A 93 -8.49 7.91 3.27
N HIS A 94 -7.73 7.05 3.98
CA HIS A 94 -7.39 5.68 3.52
C HIS A 94 -8.57 4.71 3.68
N GLU A 95 -9.73 5.02 3.10
CA GLU A 95 -11.01 4.31 3.28
C GLU A 95 -10.91 2.80 3.04
N ARG A 96 -10.12 2.39 2.03
CA ARG A 96 -9.94 0.97 1.69
C ARG A 96 -9.22 0.21 2.80
N VAL A 97 -8.13 0.76 3.35
CA VAL A 97 -7.37 0.13 4.43
C VAL A 97 -8.18 0.16 5.73
N GLN A 98 -8.86 1.27 6.02
CA GLN A 98 -9.73 1.35 7.20
C GLN A 98 -10.90 0.36 7.12
N SER A 99 -11.50 0.18 5.95
CA SER A 99 -12.56 -0.82 5.72
C SER A 99 -12.05 -2.24 5.98
N LEU A 100 -10.84 -2.57 5.49
CA LEU A 100 -10.18 -3.84 5.79
C LEU A 100 -9.89 -4.00 7.28
N CYS A 101 -9.44 -2.95 7.97
CA CYS A 101 -9.22 -2.98 9.41
C CYS A 101 -10.52 -3.28 10.17
N ARG A 102 -11.64 -2.66 9.79
CA ARG A 102 -12.96 -2.98 10.36
C ARG A 102 -13.37 -4.43 10.09
N GLU A 103 -13.25 -4.87 8.84
CA GLU A 103 -13.58 -6.25 8.44
C GLU A 103 -12.72 -7.29 9.19
N PHE A 104 -11.46 -6.97 9.45
CA PHE A 104 -10.51 -7.86 10.13
C PHE A 104 -10.44 -7.62 11.64
N GLN A 105 -11.27 -6.72 12.17
CA GLN A 105 -11.32 -6.38 13.59
C GLN A 105 -9.96 -5.91 14.14
N ILE A 106 -9.20 -5.19 13.31
CA ILE A 106 -7.96 -4.53 13.69
C ILE A 106 -8.30 -3.10 14.13
N LYS A 107 -8.16 -2.82 15.42
CA LYS A 107 -8.41 -1.48 15.97
C LYS A 107 -7.35 -0.50 15.49
N LEU A 108 -7.79 0.61 14.89
CA LEU A 108 -6.94 1.77 14.62
C LEU A 108 -6.83 2.64 15.88
N GLN A 109 -5.64 3.15 16.15
CA GLN A 109 -5.33 4.06 17.25
C GLN A 109 -4.85 5.39 16.70
N ASP A 110 -5.22 6.49 17.35
CA ASP A 110 -4.63 7.79 17.07
C ASP A 110 -3.09 7.72 17.17
N HIS A 111 -2.41 8.27 16.18
CA HIS A 111 -0.95 8.26 16.09
C HIS A 111 -0.36 9.60 15.65
N ARG A 112 -1.10 10.69 15.88
CA ARG A 112 -0.67 12.02 15.47
C ARG A 112 0.44 12.56 16.37
N PHE A 113 1.35 13.30 15.75
CA PHE A 113 2.47 13.96 16.41
C PHE A 113 2.40 15.48 16.26
N GLN A 114 3.10 16.16 17.16
CA GLN A 114 3.44 17.57 17.02
C GLN A 114 4.95 17.68 16.82
N ALA A 115 5.34 18.00 15.60
CA ALA A 115 6.74 18.05 15.22
C ALA A 115 7.41 19.31 15.78
N SER A 116 8.44 19.12 16.60
CA SER A 116 9.44 20.16 16.84
C SER A 116 10.47 20.19 15.70
N LEU A 117 11.21 21.28 15.58
CA LEU A 117 12.32 21.41 14.63
C LEU A 117 13.63 21.60 15.41
N LEU A 118 14.63 20.75 15.15
CA LEU A 118 16.02 20.99 15.51
C LEU A 118 16.75 21.47 14.26
N SER A 119 17.21 22.72 14.26
CA SER A 119 18.07 23.22 13.19
C SER A 119 19.17 24.11 13.74
N ASP A 120 20.39 23.96 13.24
CA ASP A 120 21.59 24.67 13.68
C ASP A 120 21.79 24.61 15.21
N GLY A 121 21.49 23.44 15.80
CA GLY A 121 21.58 23.20 17.25
C GLY A 121 20.51 23.88 18.10
N LYS A 122 19.49 24.50 17.48
CA LYS A 122 18.37 25.15 18.17
C LYS A 122 17.08 24.36 18.01
N VAL A 123 16.36 24.18 19.11
CA VAL A 123 15.04 23.52 19.11
C VAL A 123 13.92 24.56 19.09
N SER A 124 13.08 24.47 18.07
CA SER A 124 11.83 25.22 17.92
C SER A 124 10.65 24.28 18.18
N ARG A 125 9.77 24.66 19.11
CA ARG A 125 8.53 23.94 19.41
C ARG A 125 7.54 24.01 18.23
N PRO A 126 6.53 23.14 18.14
CA PRO A 126 5.62 23.04 16.98
C PRO A 126 5.00 24.35 16.49
N SER A 127 4.76 25.32 17.37
CA SER A 127 4.20 26.63 17.02
C SER A 127 5.25 27.71 16.68
N GLN A 128 6.54 27.40 16.79
CA GLN A 128 7.65 28.36 16.68
C GLN A 128 8.36 28.30 15.33
N TRP A 129 7.99 27.38 14.45
CA TRP A 129 8.56 27.26 13.12
C TRP A 129 7.45 27.08 12.09
N ARG A 130 7.63 27.67 10.92
CA ARG A 130 6.72 27.60 9.78
C ARG A 130 7.41 28.14 8.53
N PHE A 131 6.84 27.85 7.37
CA PHE A 131 7.21 28.56 6.14
C PHE A 131 6.87 30.05 6.24
N SER A 132 7.62 30.88 5.51
CA SER A 132 7.34 32.29 5.37
C SER A 132 5.95 32.52 4.78
N THR A 133 5.31 33.64 5.13
CA THR A 133 4.02 34.03 4.53
C THR A 133 4.11 34.14 3.01
N GLN A 134 5.29 34.49 2.48
CA GLN A 134 5.57 34.51 1.04
C GLN A 134 5.45 33.10 0.44
N ALA A 135 6.14 32.12 1.01
CA ALA A 135 6.10 30.73 0.56
C ALA A 135 4.69 30.12 0.66
N GLU A 136 3.99 30.33 1.79
CA GLU A 136 2.62 29.86 1.96
C GLU A 136 1.66 30.45 0.91
N THR A 137 1.79 31.75 0.63
CA THR A 137 0.98 32.45 -0.38
C THR A 137 1.29 31.96 -1.79
N ALA A 138 2.58 31.79 -2.11
CA ALA A 138 3.05 31.28 -3.39
C ALA A 138 2.51 29.87 -3.65
N LEU A 139 2.61 28.96 -2.67
CA LEU A 139 2.16 27.58 -2.79
C LEU A 139 0.64 27.49 -2.97
N LYS A 140 -0.12 28.26 -2.18
CA LYS A 140 -1.59 28.32 -2.31
C LYS A 140 -2.02 28.82 -3.70
N LYS A 141 -1.35 29.87 -4.20
CA LYS A 141 -1.59 30.40 -5.55
C LYS A 141 -1.27 29.36 -6.61
N PHE A 142 -0.14 28.68 -6.49
CA PHE A 142 0.28 27.62 -7.40
C PHE A 142 -0.76 26.50 -7.50
N PHE A 143 -1.19 25.92 -6.38
CA PHE A 143 -2.20 24.85 -6.39
C PHE A 143 -3.56 25.31 -6.91
N SER A 144 -3.95 26.56 -6.64
CA SER A 144 -5.18 27.12 -7.23
C SER A 144 -5.11 27.19 -8.76
N GLN A 145 -3.93 27.44 -9.34
CA GLN A 145 -3.72 27.47 -10.79
C GLN A 145 -3.61 26.06 -11.37
N MET A 146 -2.90 25.16 -10.68
CA MET A 146 -2.64 23.78 -11.12
C MET A 146 -3.94 22.99 -11.39
N LYS A 147 -5.03 23.28 -10.66
CA LYS A 147 -6.36 22.69 -10.90
C LYS A 147 -6.86 22.81 -12.35
N ASN A 148 -6.37 23.82 -13.08
CA ASN A 148 -6.77 24.10 -14.46
C ASN A 148 -5.65 23.79 -15.47
N TYR A 149 -4.61 23.07 -15.08
CA TYR A 149 -3.50 22.74 -15.98
C TYR A 149 -3.92 21.70 -17.01
N THR A 150 -3.54 21.95 -18.25
CA THR A 150 -3.63 20.98 -19.34
C THR A 150 -2.55 19.90 -19.20
N ALA A 151 -2.73 18.77 -19.87
CA ALA A 151 -1.71 17.73 -19.94
C ALA A 151 -0.34 18.27 -20.43
N ALA A 152 -0.35 19.20 -21.39
CA ALA A 152 0.88 19.83 -21.89
C ALA A 152 1.58 20.69 -20.83
N GLN A 153 0.83 21.34 -19.94
CA GLN A 153 1.40 22.08 -18.81
C GLN A 153 1.94 21.14 -17.73
N ASN A 154 1.26 20.02 -17.46
CA ASN A 154 1.76 18.99 -16.55
C ASN A 154 3.06 18.36 -17.05
N VAL A 155 3.19 18.11 -18.36
CA VAL A 155 4.45 17.65 -18.96
C VAL A 155 5.57 18.67 -18.80
N LYS A 156 5.27 19.98 -18.85
CA LYS A 156 6.28 21.03 -18.60
C LYS A 156 6.70 21.08 -17.12
N LEU A 157 5.77 20.90 -16.19
CA LEU A 157 6.08 20.78 -14.76
C LEU A 157 7.01 19.59 -14.50
N ASP A 158 6.76 18.46 -15.15
CA ASP A 158 7.56 17.23 -15.02
C ASP A 158 9.01 17.37 -15.54
N LYS A 159 9.35 18.51 -16.17
CA LYS A 159 10.73 18.85 -16.57
C LYS A 159 11.50 19.64 -15.51
N LEU A 160 10.86 20.00 -14.41
CA LEU A 160 11.49 20.66 -13.27
C LEU A 160 11.57 19.67 -12.11
N ASP A 161 12.59 19.81 -11.29
CA ASP A 161 12.57 19.27 -9.94
C ASP A 161 11.73 20.16 -9.01
N TRP A 162 11.27 19.57 -7.91
CA TRP A 162 10.39 20.23 -6.95
C TRP A 162 11.05 21.47 -6.32
N TRP A 163 12.34 21.40 -5.99
CA TRP A 163 13.08 22.57 -5.51
C TRP A 163 13.04 23.73 -6.50
N THR A 164 13.39 23.49 -7.76
CA THR A 164 13.43 24.54 -8.80
C THR A 164 12.06 25.16 -9.02
N LEU A 165 10.99 24.36 -8.97
CA LEU A 165 9.63 24.91 -9.05
C LEU A 165 9.32 25.83 -7.86
N LEU A 166 9.61 25.37 -6.64
CA LEU A 166 9.34 26.13 -5.41
C LEU A 166 10.11 27.46 -5.39
N GLN A 167 11.37 27.44 -5.81
CA GLN A 167 12.17 28.65 -5.97
C GLN A 167 11.51 29.62 -6.97
N LYS A 168 11.06 29.11 -8.12
CA LYS A 168 10.39 29.93 -9.17
C LYS A 168 9.08 30.56 -8.71
N ILE A 169 8.33 29.92 -7.82
CA ILE A 169 7.08 30.48 -7.31
C ILE A 169 7.29 31.44 -6.13
N GLY A 170 8.50 31.52 -5.58
CA GLY A 170 8.90 32.54 -4.61
C GLY A 170 9.27 32.04 -3.22
N PHE A 171 9.65 30.77 -3.07
CA PHE A 171 10.24 30.30 -1.81
C PHE A 171 11.62 30.94 -1.59
N THR A 172 11.90 31.37 -0.36
CA THR A 172 13.24 31.80 0.06
C THR A 172 14.17 30.60 0.24
N ASP A 173 15.48 30.83 0.38
CA ASP A 173 16.42 29.74 0.62
C ASP A 173 16.13 28.98 1.93
N ASP A 174 15.67 29.67 2.97
CA ASP A 174 15.30 29.05 4.25
C ASP A 174 14.01 28.24 4.12
N ASP A 175 13.03 28.72 3.36
CA ASP A 175 11.82 27.95 3.04
C ASP A 175 12.16 26.69 2.24
N LEU A 176 13.09 26.78 1.29
CA LEU A 176 13.51 25.65 0.47
C LEU A 176 14.26 24.60 1.30
N ARG A 177 15.15 25.02 2.20
CA ARG A 177 15.84 24.11 3.14
C ARG A 177 14.84 23.41 4.05
N LEU A 178 13.92 24.17 4.65
CA LEU A 178 12.89 23.59 5.51
C LEU A 178 12.01 22.59 4.74
N ARG A 179 11.65 22.92 3.50
CA ARG A 179 10.86 22.06 2.63
C ARG A 179 11.59 20.79 2.25
N ASP A 180 12.87 20.88 1.88
CA ASP A 180 13.71 19.72 1.56
C ASP A 180 13.85 18.79 2.77
N LEU A 181 14.04 19.33 3.97
CA LEU A 181 14.07 18.52 5.19
C LEU A 181 12.76 17.74 5.41
N MET A 182 11.61 18.42 5.31
CA MET A 182 10.30 17.77 5.50
C MET A 182 10.03 16.72 4.41
N ASP A 183 10.07 17.14 3.16
CA ASP A 183 9.66 16.32 2.02
C ASP A 183 10.67 15.19 1.74
N SER A 184 11.94 15.32 2.17
CA SER A 184 12.89 14.20 2.08
C SER A 184 12.48 13.01 2.95
N THR A 185 11.67 13.22 4.00
CA THR A 185 11.11 12.12 4.79
C THR A 185 9.93 11.44 4.10
N ASP A 186 9.20 12.18 3.26
CA ASP A 186 8.06 11.67 2.48
C ASP A 186 8.53 10.94 1.21
N PHE A 187 9.43 11.55 0.43
CA PHE A 187 9.92 11.00 -0.82
C PHE A 187 11.15 10.09 -0.66
N GLY A 188 11.88 10.20 0.47
CA GLY A 188 13.09 9.42 0.74
C GLY A 188 14.32 9.82 -0.09
N GLU A 189 14.34 11.06 -0.59
CA GLU A 189 15.41 11.68 -1.36
C GLU A 189 15.27 13.22 -1.27
N SER A 190 16.31 13.97 -1.64
CA SER A 190 16.18 15.43 -1.75
C SER A 190 15.10 15.82 -2.77
N ILE A 191 14.37 16.90 -2.52
CA ILE A 191 13.37 17.43 -3.45
C ILE A 191 13.96 17.94 -4.77
N ARG A 192 15.29 17.95 -4.90
CA ARG A 192 16.03 18.21 -6.13
C ARG A 192 16.00 17.05 -7.12
N ASP A 193 15.74 15.85 -6.62
CA ASP A 193 15.68 14.62 -7.41
C ASP A 193 14.24 14.15 -7.66
N VAL A 194 13.26 14.93 -7.20
CA VAL A 194 11.83 14.63 -7.32
C VAL A 194 11.21 15.51 -8.40
N SER A 195 10.52 14.91 -9.36
CA SER A 195 9.75 15.65 -10.36
C SER A 195 8.76 16.59 -9.69
N ALA A 196 8.76 17.86 -10.13
CA ALA A 196 7.84 18.86 -9.62
C ALA A 196 6.39 18.51 -9.90
N PHE A 197 6.09 17.84 -11.02
CA PHE A 197 4.74 17.36 -11.29
C PHE A 197 4.36 16.24 -10.33
N ALA A 198 5.24 15.26 -10.10
CA ALA A 198 4.97 14.16 -9.19
C ALA A 198 4.73 14.65 -7.75
N ALA A 199 5.62 15.51 -7.24
CA ALA A 199 5.48 16.10 -5.91
C ALA A 199 4.21 16.97 -5.81
N ALA A 200 3.95 17.83 -6.80
CA ALA A 200 2.76 18.66 -6.80
C ALA A 200 1.46 17.82 -6.86
N SER A 201 1.44 16.75 -7.65
CA SER A 201 0.30 15.83 -7.69
C SER A 201 0.06 15.16 -6.34
N GLU A 202 1.11 14.69 -5.67
CA GLU A 202 1.01 14.12 -4.32
C GLU A 202 0.38 15.13 -3.35
N TYR A 203 0.87 16.36 -3.32
CA TYR A 203 0.31 17.41 -2.46
C TYR A 203 -1.09 17.90 -2.88
N ALA A 204 -1.41 17.88 -4.17
CA ALA A 204 -2.73 18.29 -4.65
C ALA A 204 -3.82 17.28 -4.30
N GLU A 205 -3.45 15.99 -4.23
CA GLU A 205 -4.31 14.90 -3.76
C GLU A 205 -4.22 14.72 -2.23
N SER A 206 -3.25 15.37 -1.59
CA SER A 206 -3.10 15.42 -0.15
C SER A 206 -4.12 16.35 0.53
N SER A 207 -4.50 15.97 1.75
CA SER A 207 -5.28 16.79 2.66
C SER A 207 -4.66 16.69 4.06
N ALA A 208 -5.08 17.56 4.99
CA ALA A 208 -4.75 17.41 6.41
C ALA A 208 -5.27 16.08 7.03
N GLU A 209 -5.99 15.27 6.24
CA GLU A 209 -6.55 13.97 6.57
C GLU A 209 -5.79 12.82 5.85
N ASN A 210 -4.72 13.13 5.12
CA ASN A 210 -3.77 12.18 4.50
C ASN A 210 -2.50 12.03 5.35
N GLU A 211 -2.59 12.25 6.66
CA GLU A 211 -1.45 12.35 7.55
C GLU A 211 -1.15 11.03 8.28
N MET A 212 -0.24 11.11 9.26
CA MET A 212 0.10 10.06 10.24
C MET A 212 -1.03 9.84 11.26
N ASP A 213 -2.28 9.80 10.81
CA ASP A 213 -3.45 9.90 11.69
C ASP A 213 -3.57 8.70 12.61
N PHE A 214 -3.38 7.50 12.06
CA PHE A 214 -3.61 6.26 12.77
C PHE A 214 -2.51 5.21 12.58
N LYS A 215 -2.43 4.31 13.56
CA LYS A 215 -1.70 3.03 13.47
C LYS A 215 -2.58 1.84 13.85
N MET A 216 -2.19 0.63 13.41
CA MET A 216 -2.90 -0.59 13.78
C MET A 216 -2.45 -1.09 15.15
N SER A 217 -3.41 -1.36 16.03
CA SER A 217 -3.15 -1.96 17.35
C SER A 217 -2.48 -3.33 17.20
N GLY A 218 -1.35 -3.53 17.88
CA GLY A 218 -0.61 -4.80 17.82
C GLY A 218 0.22 -5.00 16.55
N GLY A 219 0.49 -3.92 15.81
CA GLY A 219 1.39 -3.90 14.65
C GLY A 219 0.69 -4.09 13.30
N ASN A 220 1.21 -3.41 12.28
CA ASN A 220 0.66 -3.44 10.92
C ASN A 220 0.84 -4.78 10.22
N SER A 221 1.81 -5.61 10.63
CA SER A 221 1.96 -6.99 10.14
C SER A 221 0.73 -7.87 10.44
N ARG A 222 -0.18 -7.45 11.32
CA ARG A 222 -1.49 -8.10 11.50
C ARG A 222 -2.34 -8.10 10.23
N LEU A 223 -2.33 -7.01 9.46
CA LEU A 223 -3.15 -6.93 8.24
C LEU A 223 -2.80 -8.02 7.21
N PRO A 224 -1.53 -8.22 6.80
CA PRO A 224 -1.18 -9.33 5.92
C PRO A 224 -1.43 -10.72 6.54
N LEU A 225 -1.27 -10.88 7.86
CA LEU A 225 -1.60 -12.14 8.54
C LEU A 225 -3.11 -12.46 8.50
N GLU A 226 -3.97 -11.47 8.71
CA GLU A 226 -5.42 -11.62 8.62
C GLU A 226 -5.90 -11.92 7.19
N PHE A 227 -5.20 -11.38 6.18
CA PHE A 227 -5.37 -11.82 4.79
C PHE A 227 -5.00 -13.28 4.61
N ALA A 228 -3.80 -13.68 5.05
CA ALA A 228 -3.32 -15.06 4.90
C ALA A 228 -4.27 -16.08 5.54
N LYS A 229 -4.80 -15.78 6.74
CA LYS A 229 -5.82 -16.59 7.41
C LYS A 229 -7.08 -16.79 6.56
N ARG A 230 -7.57 -15.74 5.90
CA ARG A 230 -8.80 -15.78 5.09
C ARG A 230 -8.60 -16.39 3.70
N ILE A 231 -7.41 -16.22 3.12
CA ILE A 231 -7.03 -16.82 1.83
C ILE A 231 -6.76 -18.33 1.99
N GLY A 232 -6.24 -18.72 3.16
CA GLY A 232 -5.77 -20.05 3.51
C GLY A 232 -4.26 -20.17 3.30
N ALA A 233 -3.53 -20.61 4.33
CA ALA A 233 -2.07 -20.70 4.31
C ALA A 233 -1.54 -21.58 3.15
N ASP A 234 -2.24 -22.67 2.84
CA ASP A 234 -1.89 -23.58 1.73
C ASP A 234 -1.97 -22.92 0.35
N SER A 235 -2.65 -21.77 0.25
CA SER A 235 -2.74 -20.97 -0.97
C SER A 235 -1.63 -19.93 -1.08
N ILE A 236 -0.69 -19.86 -0.13
CA ILE A 236 0.45 -18.94 -0.13
C ILE A 236 1.74 -19.76 -0.08
N ARG A 237 2.53 -19.69 -1.14
CA ARG A 237 3.83 -20.37 -1.24
C ARG A 237 4.95 -19.35 -1.10
N LEU A 238 5.69 -19.47 -0.01
CA LEU A 238 6.86 -18.66 0.29
C LEU A 238 8.11 -19.27 -0.34
N ASP A 239 9.18 -18.48 -0.41
CA ASP A 239 10.46 -18.88 -1.02
C ASP A 239 10.34 -19.32 -2.49
N ILE A 240 9.38 -18.74 -3.22
CA ILE A 240 9.14 -18.98 -4.63
C ILE A 240 9.43 -17.70 -5.43
N SER A 241 10.64 -17.61 -5.97
CA SER A 241 11.02 -16.52 -6.87
C SER A 241 10.57 -16.83 -8.30
N VAL A 242 9.67 -16.02 -8.85
CA VAL A 242 9.22 -16.09 -10.24
C VAL A 242 10.28 -15.46 -11.16
N THR A 243 10.61 -16.14 -12.26
CA THR A 243 11.62 -15.70 -13.23
C THR A 243 11.04 -15.44 -14.61
N SER A 244 9.92 -16.08 -14.98
CA SER A 244 9.28 -15.87 -16.28
C SER A 244 7.76 -16.02 -16.21
N ILE A 245 7.06 -15.19 -16.99
CA ILE A 245 5.61 -15.21 -17.18
C ILE A 245 5.32 -15.18 -18.68
N SER A 246 4.75 -16.27 -19.20
CA SER A 246 4.33 -16.40 -20.60
C SER A 246 2.81 -16.48 -20.70
N GLN A 247 2.19 -15.74 -21.61
CA GLN A 247 0.78 -15.87 -21.97
C GLN A 247 0.64 -16.25 -23.44
N ARG A 248 0.14 -17.47 -23.71
CA ARG A 248 -0.11 -17.97 -25.08
C ARG A 248 -1.43 -18.74 -25.12
N ALA A 249 -2.23 -18.51 -26.16
CA ALA A 249 -3.51 -19.20 -26.39
C ALA A 249 -4.45 -19.21 -25.17
N GLY A 250 -4.51 -18.10 -24.42
CA GLY A 250 -5.39 -17.96 -23.25
C GLY A 250 -4.89 -18.63 -21.97
N ILE A 251 -3.69 -19.22 -21.97
CA ILE A 251 -3.08 -19.85 -20.78
C ILE A 251 -1.85 -19.05 -20.36
N VAL A 252 -1.76 -18.78 -19.05
CA VAL A 252 -0.57 -18.21 -18.44
C VAL A 252 0.31 -19.33 -17.89
N THR A 253 1.60 -19.30 -18.22
CA THR A 253 2.63 -20.20 -17.71
C THR A 253 3.64 -19.39 -16.89
N ILE A 254 3.88 -19.81 -15.66
CA ILE A 254 4.80 -19.14 -14.72
C ILE A 254 5.94 -20.10 -14.43
N LYS A 255 7.18 -19.64 -14.59
CA LYS A 255 8.38 -20.39 -14.21
C LYS A 255 9.06 -19.71 -13.03
N THR A 256 9.71 -20.52 -12.20
CA THR A 256 10.38 -20.08 -10.98
C THR A 256 11.86 -20.44 -10.98
N ALA A 257 12.62 -19.77 -10.13
CA ALA A 257 14.07 -19.97 -10.01
C ALA A 257 14.45 -21.39 -9.57
N ASN A 258 13.56 -22.08 -8.82
CA ASN A 258 13.75 -23.47 -8.40
C ASN A 258 13.30 -24.52 -9.45
N GLY A 259 12.92 -24.09 -10.66
CA GLY A 259 12.56 -24.96 -11.77
C GLY A 259 11.09 -25.41 -11.79
N GLU A 260 10.26 -25.00 -10.83
CA GLU A 260 8.81 -25.26 -10.89
C GLU A 260 8.15 -24.51 -12.04
N THR A 261 7.09 -25.10 -12.60
CA THR A 261 6.28 -24.50 -13.64
C THR A 261 4.80 -24.62 -13.29
N PHE A 262 4.10 -23.49 -13.30
CA PHE A 262 2.66 -23.41 -13.03
C PHE A 262 1.90 -22.98 -14.27
N LYS A 263 0.67 -23.47 -14.41
CA LYS A 263 -0.27 -23.05 -15.45
C LYS A 263 -1.59 -22.60 -14.82
N CYS A 264 -2.14 -21.52 -15.36
CA CYS A 264 -3.39 -20.93 -14.87
C CYS A 264 -4.11 -20.12 -15.94
N ASP A 265 -5.35 -19.75 -15.64
CA ASP A 265 -6.21 -18.96 -16.54
C ASP A 265 -5.84 -17.47 -16.50
N ALA A 266 -5.32 -16.98 -15.37
CA ALA A 266 -4.91 -15.59 -15.19
C ALA A 266 -3.71 -15.44 -14.24
N CYS A 267 -3.00 -14.33 -14.34
CA CYS A 267 -1.93 -13.95 -13.41
C CYS A 267 -2.09 -12.48 -13.02
N ILE A 268 -1.91 -12.16 -11.74
CA ILE A 268 -1.77 -10.77 -11.25
C ILE A 268 -0.35 -10.59 -10.75
N CYS A 269 0.42 -9.75 -11.44
CA CYS A 269 1.77 -9.39 -11.01
C CYS A 269 1.70 -8.14 -10.11
N THR A 270 2.06 -8.28 -8.83
CA THR A 270 2.03 -7.16 -7.85
C THR A 270 3.41 -6.82 -7.31
N VAL A 271 4.46 -7.30 -7.98
CA VAL A 271 5.84 -7.03 -7.59
C VAL A 271 6.21 -5.59 -7.91
N PRO A 272 7.14 -4.99 -7.13
CA PRO A 272 7.64 -3.66 -7.43
C PRO A 272 8.45 -3.62 -8.73
N THR A 273 8.61 -2.42 -9.33
CA THR A 273 9.34 -2.23 -10.61
C THR A 273 10.75 -2.85 -10.60
N ALA A 274 11.50 -2.69 -9.52
CA ALA A 274 12.83 -3.29 -9.37
C ALA A 274 12.83 -4.83 -9.45
N SER A 275 11.76 -5.48 -9.01
CA SER A 275 11.56 -6.93 -9.16
C SER A 275 10.93 -7.29 -10.50
N LEU A 276 10.03 -6.45 -11.02
CA LEU A 276 9.37 -6.63 -12.31
C LEU A 276 10.40 -6.76 -13.44
N ARG A 277 11.44 -5.92 -13.43
CA ARG A 277 12.54 -5.95 -14.42
C ARG A 277 13.38 -7.23 -14.41
N LYS A 278 13.23 -8.09 -13.38
CA LYS A 278 13.93 -9.38 -13.28
C LYS A 278 13.09 -10.55 -13.79
N ILE A 279 11.85 -10.29 -14.22
CA ILE A 279 10.93 -11.30 -14.73
C ILE A 279 10.91 -11.16 -16.25
N GLU A 280 11.15 -12.27 -16.95
CA GLU A 280 10.98 -12.34 -18.40
C GLU A 280 9.50 -12.45 -18.76
N PHE A 281 9.02 -11.61 -19.67
CA PHE A 281 7.63 -11.63 -20.14
C PHE A 281 7.56 -12.08 -21.59
N GLU A 282 6.61 -12.97 -21.88
CA GLU A 282 6.30 -13.41 -23.24
C GLU A 282 4.78 -13.42 -23.50
N PRO A 283 4.24 -12.57 -24.38
CA PRO A 283 4.94 -11.51 -25.12
C PRO A 283 5.54 -10.47 -24.18
N GLU A 284 6.53 -9.73 -24.68
CA GLU A 284 7.16 -8.64 -23.92
C GLU A 284 6.12 -7.63 -23.42
N LEU A 285 6.42 -6.99 -22.28
CA LEU A 285 5.60 -5.89 -21.79
C LEU A 285 5.59 -4.74 -22.81
N PRO A 286 4.48 -4.00 -22.95
CA PRO A 286 4.43 -2.84 -23.83
C PRO A 286 5.58 -1.87 -23.55
N GLN A 287 6.22 -1.37 -24.61
CA GLN A 287 7.45 -0.55 -24.52
C GLN A 287 7.33 0.62 -23.53
N VAL A 288 6.17 1.29 -23.49
CA VAL A 288 5.91 2.42 -22.58
C VAL A 288 5.96 1.97 -21.10
N GLN A 289 5.45 0.78 -20.78
CA GLN A 289 5.48 0.24 -19.41
C GLN A 289 6.89 -0.18 -19.01
N SER A 290 7.62 -0.85 -19.91
CA SER A 290 9.02 -1.24 -19.69
C SER A 290 9.91 0.00 -19.46
N ALA A 291 9.78 1.01 -20.32
CA ALA A 291 10.54 2.26 -20.19
C ALA A 291 10.20 3.02 -18.89
N ALA A 292 8.93 2.99 -18.44
CA ALA A 292 8.55 3.56 -17.15
C ALA A 292 9.18 2.78 -15.99
N ALA A 293 9.13 1.45 -16.02
CA ALA A 293 9.72 0.59 -14.98
C ALA A 293 11.25 0.76 -14.88
N GLU A 294 11.95 1.03 -15.99
CA GLU A 294 13.39 1.32 -16.01
C GLU A 294 13.73 2.66 -15.33
N LYS A 295 12.89 3.68 -15.51
CA LYS A 295 13.13 5.03 -14.99
C LYS A 295 12.70 5.23 -13.54
N LEU A 296 11.80 4.39 -13.03
CA LEU A 296 11.36 4.45 -11.63
C LEU A 296 12.43 3.89 -10.70
N ILE A 297 12.98 4.76 -9.86
CA ILE A 297 14.02 4.44 -8.86
C ILE A 297 13.36 4.32 -7.49
N TYR A 298 13.87 3.40 -6.68
CA TYR A 298 13.47 3.27 -5.28
C TYR A 298 14.20 4.31 -4.44
N ALA A 299 13.44 5.08 -3.67
CA ALA A 299 13.99 5.97 -2.66
C ALA A 299 14.80 5.21 -1.61
N ARG A 300 15.75 5.91 -0.99
CA ARG A 300 16.71 5.33 -0.04
C ARG A 300 16.35 5.79 1.37
N ILE A 301 15.53 5.00 2.04
CA ILE A 301 15.08 5.29 3.40
C ILE A 301 15.70 4.28 4.37
N CYS A 302 16.24 4.78 5.48
CA CYS A 302 16.64 3.99 6.63
C CYS A 302 15.71 4.34 7.80
N LYS A 303 15.21 3.31 8.49
CA LYS A 303 14.32 3.45 9.64
C LYS A 303 14.94 2.71 10.81
N ASN A 304 15.36 3.44 11.84
CA ASN A 304 16.15 2.90 12.94
C ASN A 304 15.37 3.03 14.24
N SER A 305 14.89 1.91 14.78
CA SER A 305 14.23 1.91 16.08
C SER A 305 15.21 1.64 17.20
N ILE A 306 15.11 2.40 18.30
CA ILE A 306 15.92 2.24 19.50
C ILE A 306 15.01 2.07 20.72
N LEU A 307 15.20 1.00 21.47
CA LEU A 307 14.54 0.77 22.75
C LEU A 307 15.27 1.51 23.88
N PHE A 308 14.54 2.33 24.63
CA PHE A 308 15.03 3.05 25.80
C PHE A 308 14.41 2.50 27.09
N ASP A 309 15.19 2.52 28.17
CA ASP A 309 14.75 2.09 29.50
C ASP A 309 13.66 3.00 30.11
N GLU A 310 13.59 4.25 29.65
CA GLU A 310 12.60 5.24 30.03
C GLU A 310 12.22 6.16 28.86
N ARG A 311 10.97 6.63 28.86
CA ARG A 311 10.46 7.64 27.91
C ARG A 311 10.89 9.05 28.30
N PHE A 312 12.16 9.38 28.11
CA PHE A 312 12.71 10.70 28.48
C PHE A 312 12.08 11.88 27.73
N TRP A 313 11.47 11.64 26.56
CA TRP A 313 10.75 12.64 25.76
C TRP A 313 9.41 13.06 26.37
N LYS A 314 8.85 12.25 27.30
CA LYS A 314 7.64 12.48 28.12
C LYS A 314 6.32 12.71 27.39
N ASP A 315 6.33 13.30 26.21
CA ASP A 315 5.15 13.64 25.43
C ASP A 315 4.73 12.46 24.54
N GLU A 316 3.46 12.06 24.62
CA GLU A 316 2.93 10.95 23.80
C GLU A 316 2.86 11.33 22.31
N ASN A 317 2.63 12.59 21.98
CA ASN A 317 2.55 13.10 20.60
C ASN A 317 3.91 13.66 20.11
N PHE A 318 5.04 13.15 20.61
CA PHE A 318 6.36 13.65 20.26
C PHE A 318 6.84 13.22 18.86
N SER A 319 7.23 14.20 18.05
CA SER A 319 8.16 14.01 16.93
C SER A 319 9.09 15.21 16.75
N LEU A 320 10.17 15.01 16.00
CA LEU A 320 11.23 15.99 15.78
C LEU A 320 11.77 15.87 14.35
N VAL A 321 11.69 16.95 13.59
CA VAL A 321 12.41 17.12 12.31
C VAL A 321 13.80 17.69 12.63
N THR A 322 14.85 17.19 11.97
CA THR A 322 16.22 17.70 12.18
C THR A 322 17.01 17.87 10.89
N ASP A 323 17.99 18.77 10.91
CA ASP A 323 19.03 18.91 9.87
C ASP A 323 20.27 18.04 10.11
N LEU A 324 20.17 17.08 11.04
CA LEU A 324 21.19 16.06 11.27
C LEU A 324 21.01 14.87 10.32
N THR A 325 21.91 13.89 10.37
CA THR A 325 21.84 12.70 9.50
C THR A 325 20.51 11.93 9.57
N SER A 326 19.84 11.91 10.72
CA SER A 326 18.48 11.39 10.85
C SER A 326 17.49 12.54 10.79
N HIS A 327 16.77 12.65 9.68
CA HIS A 327 15.90 13.81 9.42
C HIS A 327 14.62 13.83 10.27
N TYR A 328 14.18 12.67 10.76
CA TYR A 328 12.93 12.55 11.50
C TYR A 328 13.07 11.58 12.66
N TYR A 329 12.59 12.00 13.83
CA TYR A 329 12.43 11.17 15.01
C TYR A 329 10.97 11.20 15.47
N PHE A 330 10.43 10.08 15.92
CA PHE A 330 9.07 10.02 16.45
C PHE A 330 8.87 8.91 17.48
N HIS A 331 7.85 9.10 18.33
CA HIS A 331 7.50 8.13 19.35
C HIS A 331 6.71 6.93 18.78
N SER A 332 7.42 5.89 18.35
CA SER A 332 6.81 4.72 17.69
C SER A 332 5.86 3.93 18.61
N THR A 333 6.17 3.87 19.91
CA THR A 333 5.33 3.15 20.90
C THR A 333 4.32 4.05 21.61
N GLN A 334 3.94 5.18 21.02
CA GLN A 334 2.81 6.00 21.49
C GLN A 334 1.59 5.12 21.78
N ASN A 335 0.86 5.40 22.85
CA ASN A 335 -0.33 4.65 23.29
C ASN A 335 -0.10 3.17 23.66
N GLN A 336 1.14 2.68 23.69
CA GLN A 336 1.47 1.36 24.24
C GLN A 336 1.92 1.54 25.71
N PRO A 337 1.26 0.93 26.71
CA PRO A 337 1.58 1.19 28.11
C PRO A 337 2.86 0.45 28.54
N ASP A 338 3.93 1.20 28.79
CA ASP A 338 5.18 0.70 29.41
C ASP A 338 6.01 1.89 29.91
N LYS A 339 6.93 1.66 30.86
CA LYS A 339 7.93 2.67 31.25
C LYS A 339 8.99 2.85 30.17
N GLN A 340 9.33 1.76 29.47
CA GLN A 340 10.23 1.75 28.33
C GLN A 340 9.50 2.32 27.11
N GLY A 341 10.27 2.75 26.11
CA GLY A 341 9.70 3.26 24.87
C GLY A 341 10.65 3.09 23.71
N ILE A 342 10.08 3.11 22.51
CA ILE A 342 10.84 3.09 21.27
C ILE A 342 10.72 4.46 20.61
N LEU A 343 11.88 5.05 20.28
CA LEU A 343 11.99 6.12 19.30
C LEU A 343 12.47 5.52 17.99
N THR A 344 11.95 6.05 16.89
CA THR A 344 12.42 5.73 15.54
C THR A 344 12.80 7.00 14.81
#